data_AF-A0AAD7MW44-F1
#
_entry.id   AF-A0AAD7MW44-F1
#
_cell.length_a   1.000
_cell.length_b   1.000
_cell.length_c   1.000
_cell.angle_alpha   90.00
_cell.angle_beta   90.00
_cell.angle_gamma   90.00
#
_symmetry.space_group_name_H-M   'P 1'
#
loop_
_entity.id
_entity.type
_entity.pdbx_description
1 polymer ?
#
loop_
_entity_poly.entity_id
_entity_poly.type
_entity_poly.pdbx_seq_one_letter_code
_entity_poly.pdbx_strand_id
1 'polypeptide(L)'
;HVALNTLNKVVSMDTNTVQRHRNIILDCLRDGNISIWRRALELSYALINETNVRVLVRELLAFLEVADNKFKLGMTTQISLAAEHFAPNRRWHIDTVLRFLRLAGNFIREEILLAFIRLVAHTPELQAYTAA
;
A
#
# COMPACT_ATOMS: atom_id res chain seq x y z
N HIS A 1 16.00 -18.11 4.85
CA HIS A 1 15.77 -19.22 3.88
C HIS A 1 14.31 -19.70 3.82
N VAL A 2 13.61 -19.90 4.95
CA VAL A 2 12.20 -20.34 4.94
C VAL A 2 11.26 -19.32 4.27
N ALA A 3 11.39 -18.02 4.59
CA ALA A 3 10.56 -16.95 4.00
C ALA A 3 10.62 -16.90 2.46
N LEU A 4 11.83 -17.01 1.88
CA LEU A 4 12.04 -17.03 0.43
C LEU A 4 11.36 -18.25 -0.22
N ASN A 5 11.49 -19.43 0.38
CA ASN A 5 10.86 -20.66 -0.11
C ASN A 5 9.33 -20.60 -0.02
N THR A 6 8.81 -19.99 1.05
CA THR A 6 7.36 -19.79 1.23
C THR A 6 6.82 -18.78 0.22
N LEU A 7 7.48 -17.63 0.05
CA LEU A 7 7.09 -16.62 -0.95
C LEU A 7 7.12 -17.21 -2.37
N ASN A 8 8.17 -17.97 -2.72
CA ASN A 8 8.26 -18.62 -4.03
C ASN A 8 7.13 -19.64 -4.26
N LYS A 9 6.71 -20.38 -3.24
CA LYS A 9 5.56 -21.30 -3.35
C LYS A 9 4.24 -20.54 -3.49
N VAL A 10 4.05 -19.49 -2.71
CA VAL A 10 2.81 -18.69 -2.69
C VAL A 10 2.57 -17.96 -4.01
N VAL A 11 3.63 -17.53 -4.71
CA VAL A 11 3.57 -16.94 -6.05
C VAL A 11 2.86 -17.84 -7.07
N SER A 12 3.00 -19.16 -6.95
CA SER A 12 2.40 -20.14 -7.87
C SER A 12 1.00 -20.60 -7.47
N MET A 13 0.40 -20.03 -6.41
CA MET A 13 -0.87 -20.51 -5.84
C MET A 13 -2.04 -19.60 -6.21
N ASP A 14 -3.24 -20.18 -6.28
CA ASP A 14 -4.50 -19.46 -6.45
C ASP A 14 -4.69 -18.37 -5.37
N THR A 15 -5.30 -17.26 -5.75
CA THR A 15 -5.55 -16.07 -4.91
C THR A 15 -6.16 -16.43 -3.54
N ASN A 16 -7.08 -17.39 -3.48
CA ASN A 16 -7.69 -17.87 -2.24
C ASN A 16 -6.66 -18.47 -1.27
N THR A 17 -5.62 -19.13 -1.79
CA THR A 17 -4.57 -19.73 -0.97
C THR A 17 -3.54 -18.68 -0.55
N VAL A 18 -3.23 -17.72 -1.42
CA VAL A 18 -2.38 -16.57 -1.07
C VAL A 18 -3.02 -15.76 0.07
N GLN A 19 -4.35 -15.58 0.08
CA GLN A 19 -5.07 -14.91 1.17
C GLN A 19 -4.86 -15.60 2.53
N ARG A 20 -4.85 -16.94 2.57
CA ARG A 20 -4.61 -17.70 3.81
C ARG A 20 -3.20 -17.49 4.39
N HIS A 21 -2.24 -17.11 3.56
CA HIS A 21 -0.85 -16.88 3.95
C HIS A 21 -0.52 -15.39 4.16
N ARG A 22 -1.52 -14.51 4.13
CA ARG A 22 -1.37 -13.05 4.27
C ARG A 22 -0.45 -12.64 5.42
N ASN A 23 -0.63 -13.21 6.62
CA ASN A 23 0.18 -12.84 7.79
C ASN A 23 1.67 -13.09 7.55
N ILE A 24 2.01 -14.20 6.91
CA ILE A 24 3.41 -14.56 6.60
C ILE A 24 4.00 -13.59 5.56
N ILE A 25 3.21 -13.20 4.56
CA ILE A 25 3.66 -12.22 3.54
C ILE A 25 3.94 -10.86 4.20
N LEU A 26 3.07 -10.43 5.11
CA LEU A 26 3.26 -9.18 5.85
C LEU A 26 4.44 -9.26 6.83
N ASP A 27 4.68 -10.41 7.46
CA ASP A 27 5.87 -10.63 8.28
C ASP A 27 7.16 -10.57 7.43
N CYS A 28 7.11 -11.01 6.17
CA CYS A 28 8.25 -10.88 5.26
C CYS A 28 8.59 -9.42 4.91
N LEU A 29 7.65 -8.48 5.03
CA LEU A 29 7.93 -7.04 4.88
C LEU A 29 8.80 -6.49 6.04
N ARG A 30 8.91 -7.23 7.14
CA ARG A 30 9.78 -6.91 8.28
C ARG A 30 11.18 -7.48 8.12
N ASP A 31 11.40 -8.38 7.15
CA ASP A 31 12.71 -8.96 6.86
C ASP A 31 13.58 -7.93 6.13
N GLY A 32 14.82 -7.74 6.59
CA GLY A 32 15.75 -6.75 6.07
C GLY A 32 16.30 -7.05 4.66
N ASN A 33 15.94 -8.19 4.07
CA ASN A 33 16.35 -8.55 2.72
C ASN A 33 15.50 -7.83 1.64
N ILE A 34 16.14 -6.96 0.85
CA ILE A 34 15.53 -6.13 -0.19
C ILE A 34 14.77 -6.96 -1.24
N SER A 35 15.27 -8.14 -1.62
CA SER A 35 14.61 -9.00 -2.63
C SER A 35 13.33 -9.63 -2.08
N ILE A 36 13.37 -10.10 -0.84
CA ILE A 36 12.21 -10.65 -0.12
C ILE A 36 11.15 -9.56 0.05
N TRP A 37 11.59 -8.37 0.45
CA TRP A 37 10.72 -7.23 0.66
C TRP A 37 9.95 -6.83 -0.61
N ARG A 38 10.67 -6.67 -1.75
CA ARG A 38 10.02 -6.32 -3.03
C ARG A 38 8.97 -7.35 -3.41
N ARG A 39 9.29 -8.63 -3.24
CA ARG A 39 8.36 -9.71 -3.59
C ARG A 39 7.15 -9.78 -2.66
N ALA A 40 7.38 -9.60 -1.36
CA ALA A 40 6.31 -9.54 -0.37
C ALA A 40 5.37 -8.35 -0.61
N LEU A 41 5.92 -7.20 -1.02
CA LEU A 41 5.14 -6.02 -1.37
C LEU A 41 4.27 -6.31 -2.61
N GLU A 42 4.86 -6.80 -3.70
CA GLU A 42 4.12 -7.20 -4.92
C GLU A 42 2.95 -8.14 -4.62
N LEU A 43 3.20 -9.18 -3.81
CA LEU A 43 2.16 -10.13 -3.41
C LEU A 43 1.09 -9.48 -2.53
N SER A 44 1.49 -8.60 -1.62
CA SER A 44 0.54 -7.88 -0.75
C SER A 44 -0.46 -7.07 -1.57
N TYR A 45 -0.03 -6.41 -2.64
CA TYR A 45 -0.94 -5.71 -3.55
C TYR A 45 -1.85 -6.65 -4.34
N ALA A 46 -1.31 -7.75 -4.86
CA ALA A 46 -2.12 -8.74 -5.59
C ALA A 46 -3.24 -9.36 -4.72
N LEU A 47 -3.10 -9.29 -3.40
CA LEU A 47 -4.13 -9.71 -2.45
C LEU A 47 -5.20 -8.67 -2.17
N ILE A 48 -4.99 -7.40 -2.53
CA ILE A 48 -5.94 -6.34 -2.23
C ILE A 48 -7.16 -6.46 -3.15
N ASN A 49 -8.33 -6.32 -2.56
CA ASN A 49 -9.61 -6.20 -3.23
C ASN A 49 -10.56 -5.30 -2.41
N GLU A 50 -11.75 -5.03 -2.93
CA GLU A 50 -12.75 -4.14 -2.32
C GLU A 50 -13.14 -4.54 -0.88
N THR A 51 -13.10 -5.84 -0.56
CA THR A 51 -13.52 -6.34 0.76
C THR A 51 -12.44 -6.17 1.84
N ASN A 52 -11.16 -6.13 1.45
CA ASN A 52 -10.04 -6.17 2.40
C ASN A 52 -9.12 -4.95 2.33
N VAL A 53 -9.31 -4.05 1.35
CA VAL A 53 -8.48 -2.86 1.10
C VAL A 53 -8.25 -2.02 2.35
N ARG A 54 -9.30 -1.76 3.14
CA ARG A 54 -9.19 -0.94 4.35
C ARG A 54 -8.22 -1.53 5.37
N VAL A 55 -8.24 -2.85 5.52
CA VAL A 55 -7.41 -3.54 6.51
C VAL A 55 -5.98 -3.64 6.02
N LEU A 56 -5.78 -4.05 4.75
CA LEU A 56 -4.45 -4.19 4.15
C LEU A 56 -3.73 -2.87 4.03
N VAL A 57 -4.40 -1.82 3.55
CA VAL A 57 -3.79 -0.48 3.45
C VAL A 57 -3.42 0.07 4.82
N ARG A 58 -4.21 -0.20 5.87
CA ARG A 58 -3.84 0.19 7.24
C ARG A 58 -2.55 -0.49 7.70
N GLU A 59 -2.37 -1.77 7.39
CA GLU A 59 -1.13 -2.48 7.72
C GLU A 59 0.06 -1.95 6.91
N LEU A 60 -0.12 -1.69 5.61
CA LEU A 60 0.92 -1.09 4.76
C LEU A 60 1.31 0.31 5.24
N LEU A 61 0.37 1.13 5.72
CA LEU A 61 0.64 2.43 6.32
C LEU A 61 1.43 2.31 7.63
N ALA A 62 1.10 1.33 8.48
CA ALA A 62 1.88 1.07 9.70
C ALA A 62 3.31 0.61 9.38
N PHE A 63 3.48 -0.18 8.31
CA PHE A 63 4.80 -0.54 7.81
C PHE A 63 5.57 0.67 7.26
N LEU A 64 4.90 1.57 6.54
CA LEU A 64 5.51 2.75 5.94
C LEU A 64 6.13 3.68 7.00
N GLU A 65 5.52 3.77 8.18
CA GLU A 65 5.98 4.59 9.30
C GLU A 65 7.38 4.19 9.78
N VAL A 66 7.68 2.89 9.80
CA VAL A 66 8.95 2.33 10.29
C VAL A 66 9.89 1.84 9.18
N ALA A 67 9.48 1.96 7.90
CA ALA A 67 10.26 1.45 6.77
C ALA A 67 11.49 2.31 6.47
N ASP A 68 12.60 1.66 6.09
CA ASP A 68 13.77 2.33 5.52
C ASP A 68 13.37 3.18 4.29
N ASN A 69 14.03 4.33 4.13
CA ASN A 69 13.81 5.27 3.02
C ASN A 69 13.85 4.60 1.63
N LYS A 70 14.72 3.60 1.43
CA LYS A 70 14.87 2.85 0.17
C LYS A 70 13.60 2.07 -0.24
N PHE A 71 12.70 1.82 0.70
CA PHE A 71 11.46 1.07 0.49
C PHE A 71 10.23 1.97 0.34
N LYS A 72 10.25 3.15 0.97
CA LYS A 72 9.09 4.06 1.04
C LYS A 72 8.49 4.38 -0.34
N LEU A 73 9.33 4.60 -1.36
CA LEU A 73 8.86 4.91 -2.71
C LEU A 73 8.01 3.77 -3.33
N GLY A 74 8.41 2.52 -3.12
CA GLY A 74 7.65 1.36 -3.60
C GLY A 74 6.32 1.21 -2.85
N MET A 75 6.35 1.43 -1.53
CA MET A 75 5.15 1.35 -0.69
C MET A 75 4.11 2.41 -1.04
N THR A 76 4.52 3.68 -1.18
CA THR A 76 3.58 4.76 -1.52
C THR A 76 2.95 4.54 -2.88
N THR A 77 3.72 4.05 -3.86
CA THR A 77 3.20 3.65 -5.18
C THR A 77 2.11 2.59 -5.05
N GLN A 78 2.37 1.51 -4.31
CA GLN A 78 1.38 0.45 -4.15
C GLN A 78 0.15 0.85 -3.34
N ILE A 79 0.32 1.62 -2.26
CA ILE A 79 -0.80 2.14 -1.47
C ILE A 79 -1.67 3.06 -2.34
N SER A 80 -1.05 3.91 -3.17
CA SER A 80 -1.76 4.78 -4.10
C SER A 80 -2.58 3.98 -5.11
N LEU A 81 -1.99 2.98 -5.77
CA LEU A 81 -2.70 2.13 -6.72
C LEU A 81 -3.85 1.36 -6.06
N ALA A 82 -3.63 0.81 -4.86
CA ALA A 82 -4.67 0.13 -4.11
C ALA A 82 -5.85 1.06 -3.76
N ALA A 83 -5.55 2.31 -3.38
CA ALA A 83 -6.58 3.29 -3.07
C ALA A 83 -7.32 3.75 -4.33
N GLU A 84 -6.63 3.92 -5.45
CA GLU A 84 -7.23 4.30 -6.73
C GLU A 84 -8.22 3.25 -7.24
N HIS A 85 -7.86 1.96 -7.15
CA HIS A 85 -8.69 0.88 -7.66
C HIS A 85 -9.80 0.43 -6.71
N PHE A 86 -9.56 0.42 -5.41
CA PHE A 86 -10.43 -0.27 -4.44
C PHE A 86 -11.00 0.66 -3.37
N ALA A 87 -10.80 1.98 -3.44
CA ALA A 87 -11.34 2.88 -2.43
C ALA A 87 -12.87 2.74 -2.29
N PRO A 88 -13.39 2.56 -1.06
CA PRO A 88 -14.82 2.41 -0.81
C PRO A 88 -15.59 3.73 -0.96
N ASN A 89 -14.90 4.87 -0.89
CA ASN A 89 -15.42 6.20 -1.16
C ASN A 89 -14.28 7.21 -1.30
N ARG A 90 -14.57 8.39 -1.86
CA ARG A 90 -13.59 9.46 -2.09
C ARG A 90 -12.94 9.97 -0.81
N ARG A 91 -13.70 10.07 0.29
CA ARG A 91 -13.17 10.52 1.58
C ARG A 91 -12.05 9.60 2.09
N TRP A 92 -12.30 8.30 2.07
CA TRP A 92 -11.30 7.31 2.48
C TRP A 92 -10.06 7.33 1.58
N HIS A 93 -10.24 7.53 0.26
CA HIS A 93 -9.12 7.68 -0.67
C HIS A 93 -8.26 8.90 -0.29
N ILE A 94 -8.89 10.06 -0.10
CA ILE A 94 -8.22 11.29 0.32
C ILE A 94 -7.49 11.11 1.66
N ASP A 95 -8.16 10.57 2.68
CA ASP A 95 -7.58 10.31 4.00
C ASP A 95 -6.33 9.41 3.91
N THR A 96 -6.40 8.37 3.06
CA THR A 96 -5.30 7.44 2.83
C THR A 96 -4.11 8.14 2.18
N VAL A 97 -4.35 8.96 1.16
CA VAL A 97 -3.29 9.69 0.47
C VAL A 97 -2.63 10.69 1.41
N LEU A 98 -3.42 11.54 2.08
CA LEU A 98 -2.90 12.48 3.09
C LEU A 98 -2.04 11.77 4.14
N ARG A 99 -2.47 10.59 4.60
CA ARG A 99 -1.72 9.84 5.61
C ARG A 99 -0.36 9.37 5.09
N PHE A 100 -0.27 8.76 3.90
CA PHE A 100 1.05 8.37 3.39
C PHE A 100 1.90 9.57 2.98
N LEU A 101 1.30 10.69 2.53
CA LEU A 101 2.04 11.93 2.26
C LEU A 101 2.80 12.39 3.52
N ARG A 102 2.12 12.38 4.68
CA ARG A 102 2.73 12.73 5.97
C ARG A 102 3.83 11.75 6.40
N LEU A 103 3.65 10.45 6.17
CA LEU A 103 4.60 9.41 6.61
C LEU A 103 5.82 9.25 5.70
N ALA A 104 5.64 9.45 4.39
CA ALA A 104 6.68 9.23 3.39
C ALA A 104 7.54 10.47 3.11
N GLY A 105 7.05 11.68 3.42
CA GLY A 105 7.80 12.91 3.16
C GLY A 105 8.19 13.03 1.68
N ASN A 106 9.50 13.07 1.39
CA ASN A 106 10.03 13.22 0.03
C ASN A 106 10.03 11.92 -0.80
N PHE A 107 9.62 10.78 -0.22
CA PHE A 107 9.67 9.47 -0.90
C PHE A 107 8.36 9.16 -1.64
N ILE A 108 7.95 10.08 -2.52
CA ILE A 108 6.68 10.06 -3.22
C ILE A 108 6.91 10.49 -4.66
N ARG A 109 6.33 9.76 -5.60
CA ARG A 109 6.43 10.11 -7.02
C ARG A 109 5.54 11.30 -7.33
N GLU A 110 6.02 12.18 -8.20
CA GLU A 110 5.28 13.37 -8.64
C GLU A 110 3.92 13.02 -9.26
N GLU A 111 3.84 11.92 -10.02
CA GLU A 111 2.60 11.43 -10.62
C GLU A 111 1.48 11.18 -9.59
N ILE A 112 1.85 10.71 -8.38
CA ILE A 112 0.91 10.48 -7.28
C ILE A 112 0.42 11.81 -6.69
N LEU A 113 1.31 12.79 -6.57
CA LEU A 113 0.95 14.14 -6.11
C LEU A 113 -0.03 14.80 -7.09
N LEU A 114 0.25 14.70 -8.39
CA LEU A 114 -0.62 15.22 -9.44
C LEU A 114 -1.98 14.51 -9.46
N ALA A 115 -2.00 13.18 -9.27
CA ALA A 115 -3.24 12.42 -9.14
C ALA A 115 -4.05 12.84 -7.92
N PHE A 116 -3.39 13.10 -6.79
CA PHE A 116 -4.04 13.59 -5.58
C PHE A 116 -4.65 14.99 -5.76
N ILE A 117 -3.91 15.92 -6.35
CA ILE A 117 -4.42 17.26 -6.65
C ILE A 117 -5.67 17.17 -7.53
N ARG A 118 -5.65 16.32 -8.56
CA ARG A 118 -6.82 16.07 -9.41
C ARG A 118 -7.98 15.48 -8.59
N LEU A 119 -7.73 14.49 -7.74
CA LEU A 119 -8.76 13.89 -6.89
C LEU A 119 -9.46 14.94 -6.01
N VAL A 120 -8.69 15.81 -5.36
CA VAL A 120 -9.21 16.89 -4.51
C VAL A 120 -9.97 17.93 -5.35
N ALA A 121 -9.44 18.32 -6.51
CA ALA A 121 -10.09 19.27 -7.41
C ALA A 121 -11.48 18.78 -7.87
N HIS A 122 -11.64 17.48 -8.11
CA HIS A 122 -12.91 16.87 -8.52
C HIS A 122 -13.82 16.47 -7.34
N THR A 123 -13.46 16.83 -6.10
CA THR A 123 -14.25 16.53 -4.90
C THR A 123 -14.50 17.81 -4.07
N PRO A 124 -15.21 18.81 -4.63
CA PRO A 124 -15.38 20.13 -4.00
C PRO A 124 -15.97 20.05 -2.59
N GLU A 125 -16.85 19.10 -2.33
CA GLU A 125 -17.47 18.86 -1.03
C GLU A 125 -16.47 18.44 0.07
N LEU A 126 -15.27 17.95 -0.32
CA LEU A 126 -14.21 17.54 0.61
C LEU A 126 -12.97 18.46 0.56
N GLN A 127 -12.93 19.48 -0.30
CA GLN A 127 -11.76 20.35 -0.42
C GLN A 127 -11.42 21.08 0.89
N ALA A 128 -12.42 21.65 1.56
CA ALA A 128 -12.25 22.32 2.85
C ALA A 128 -11.71 21.37 3.93
N TYR A 129 -12.02 20.09 3.84
CA TYR A 129 -11.53 19.06 4.77
C TYR A 129 -10.06 18.70 4.52
N THR A 130 -9.57 18.81 3.28
CA THR A 130 -8.15 18.54 2.96
C THR A 130 -7.19 19.66 3.34
N ALA A 131 -7.71 20.87 3.56
CA ALA A 131 -6.92 22.07 3.89
C ALA A 131 -6.68 22.25 5.41
N ALA A 132 -7.27 21.38 6.25
CA ALA A 132 -7.15 21.39 7.71
C ALA A 132 -6.10 20.39 8.21
#